data_AF-A0A0Q0CEQ1-F1
#
_entry.id   AF-A0A0Q0CEQ1-F1
#
_cell.length_a   1.000
_cell.length_b   1.000
_cell.length_c   1.000
_cell.angle_alpha   90.00
_cell.angle_beta   90.00
_cell.angle_gamma   90.00
#
_symmetry.space_group_name_H-M   'P 1'
#
loop_
_entity.id
_entity.type
_entity.pdbx_description
1 polymer ?
#
loop_
_entity_poly.entity_id
_entity_poly.type
_entity_poly.pdbx_seq_one_letter_code
_entity_poly.pdbx_strand_id
1 'polypeptide(L)'
;MPIRNIGLNLRAFVSFGFICLLLAGLGINALFKMEGLHQSAERLQNDWLPSVRQAGRINTAGLLYRLDARRFVMDDDRRSSESMNKLTGLKNSLLQEADTYGPLVSSPEEEEAYRKVKADASAYIAKIDELVELREALQK
;
A
#
# COMPACT_ATOMS: atom_id res chain seq x y z
N MET A 1 -32.45 -58.17 4.69
CA MET A 1 -31.21 -58.92 4.40
C MET A 1 -31.04 -59.17 2.89
N PRO A 2 -30.39 -58.26 2.12
CA PRO A 2 -30.00 -58.55 0.73
C PRO A 2 -28.52 -58.22 0.44
N ILE A 3 -27.60 -58.45 1.39
CA ILE A 3 -26.16 -58.19 1.21
C ILE A 3 -25.38 -59.47 0.83
N ARG A 4 -26.03 -60.64 0.92
CA ARG A 4 -25.33 -61.93 0.93
C ARG A 4 -25.07 -62.58 -0.44
N ASN A 5 -25.45 -61.94 -1.55
CA ASN A 5 -25.29 -62.51 -2.90
C ASN A 5 -24.62 -61.57 -3.93
N ILE A 6 -23.83 -60.61 -3.48
CA ILE A 6 -23.05 -59.73 -4.36
C ILE A 6 -21.78 -60.48 -4.78
N GLY A 7 -21.62 -60.72 -6.09
CA GLY A 7 -20.41 -61.37 -6.64
C GLY A 7 -19.14 -60.63 -6.22
N LEU A 8 -18.07 -61.37 -5.93
CA LEU A 8 -16.79 -60.84 -5.43
C LEU A 8 -16.28 -59.64 -6.25
N ASN A 9 -16.50 -59.73 -7.57
CA ASN A 9 -16.15 -58.72 -8.57
C ASN A 9 -16.89 -57.39 -8.35
N LEU A 10 -18.18 -57.43 -8.01
CA LEU A 10 -18.99 -56.24 -7.78
C LEU A 10 -18.62 -55.56 -6.45
N ARG A 11 -18.26 -56.34 -5.42
CA ARG A 11 -17.81 -55.79 -4.14
C ARG A 11 -16.49 -55.04 -4.27
N ALA A 12 -15.54 -55.59 -5.03
CA ALA A 12 -14.27 -54.92 -5.32
C ALA A 12 -14.47 -53.62 -6.14
N PHE A 13 -15.35 -53.66 -7.14
CA PHE A 13 -15.66 -52.50 -7.99
C PHE A 13 -16.33 -51.37 -7.20
N VAL A 14 -17.25 -51.68 -6.28
CA VAL A 14 -17.90 -50.69 -5.41
C VAL A 14 -16.89 -50.04 -4.46
N SER A 15 -16.02 -50.82 -3.82
CA SER A 15 -14.98 -50.28 -2.95
C SER A 15 -14.00 -49.37 -3.70
N PHE A 16 -13.57 -49.79 -4.89
CA PHE A 16 -12.67 -49.00 -5.73
C PHE A 16 -13.35 -47.72 -6.25
N GLY A 17 -14.61 -47.83 -6.70
CA GLY A 17 -15.41 -46.68 -7.12
C GLY A 17 -15.60 -45.67 -5.99
N PHE A 18 -15.84 -46.13 -4.76
CA PHE A 18 -15.97 -45.26 -3.59
C PHE A 18 -14.66 -44.51 -3.29
N ILE A 19 -13.51 -45.19 -3.36
CA ILE A 19 -12.20 -44.56 -3.16
C ILE A 19 -11.91 -43.54 -4.28
N CYS A 20 -12.22 -43.88 -5.54
CA CYS A 20 -12.11 -42.94 -6.66
C CYS A 20 -12.98 -41.69 -6.46
N LEU A 21 -14.20 -41.85 -5.95
CA LEU A 21 -15.11 -40.74 -5.67
C LEU A 21 -14.59 -39.83 -4.56
N LEU A 22 -14.01 -40.41 -3.50
CA LEU A 22 -13.33 -39.65 -2.44
C LEU A 22 -12.11 -38.88 -2.98
N LEU A 23 -11.29 -39.51 -3.83
CA LEU A 23 -10.14 -38.86 -4.49
C LEU A 23 -10.58 -37.70 -5.40
N ALA A 24 -11.64 -37.90 -6.19
CA ALA A 24 -12.21 -36.85 -7.03
C ALA A 24 -12.73 -35.68 -6.18
N GLY A 25 -13.41 -35.96 -5.07
CA GLY A 25 -13.86 -34.94 -4.11
C GLY A 25 -12.71 -34.16 -3.49
N LEU A 26 -11.60 -34.82 -3.15
CA LEU A 26 -10.37 -34.18 -2.68
C LEU A 26 -9.75 -33.28 -3.76
N GLY A 27 -9.67 -33.75 -5.00
CA GLY A 27 -9.17 -32.97 -6.14
C GLY A 27 -10.00 -31.72 -6.39
N ILE A 28 -11.32 -31.84 -6.38
CA ILE A 28 -12.25 -30.71 -6.54
C ILE A 28 -12.09 -29.71 -5.39
N ASN A 29 -12.00 -30.17 -4.14
CA ASN A 29 -11.75 -29.29 -2.99
C ASN A 29 -10.39 -28.58 -3.09
N ALA A 30 -9.36 -29.24 -3.60
CA ALA A 30 -8.05 -28.62 -3.82
C ALA A 30 -8.11 -27.52 -4.90
N LEU A 31 -8.86 -27.74 -5.98
CA LEU A 31 -9.08 -26.74 -7.04
C LEU A 31 -9.85 -25.52 -6.51
N PHE A 32 -10.95 -25.73 -5.77
CA PHE A 32 -11.70 -24.61 -5.17
C PHE A 32 -10.88 -23.81 -4.15
N LYS A 33 -9.99 -24.48 -3.38
CA LYS A 33 -9.10 -23.79 -2.45
C LYS A 33 -8.00 -22.99 -3.17
N MET A 34 -7.51 -23.47 -4.31
CA MET A 34 -6.55 -22.71 -5.12
C MET A 34 -7.16 -21.40 -5.66
N GLU A 35 -8.43 -21.40 -6.01
CA GLU A 35 -9.12 -20.20 -6.50
C GLU A 35 -9.26 -19.12 -5.40
N GLY A 36 -9.58 -19.52 -4.17
CA GLY A 36 -9.58 -18.59 -3.03
C GLY A 36 -8.19 -18.06 -2.65
N LEU A 37 -7.15 -18.87 -2.84
CA LEU A 37 -5.75 -18.45 -2.65
C LEU A 37 -5.32 -17.44 -3.72
N HIS A 38 -5.74 -17.65 -4.97
CA HIS A 38 -5.49 -16.74 -6.08
C HIS A 38 -6.12 -15.36 -5.83
N GLN A 39 -7.39 -15.31 -5.41
CA GLN A 39 -8.07 -14.06 -5.07
C GLN A 39 -7.42 -13.31 -3.88
N SER A 40 -6.85 -14.04 -2.93
CA SER A 40 -6.15 -13.44 -1.78
C SER A 40 -4.77 -12.91 -2.19
N ALA A 41 -4.07 -13.60 -3.09
CA ALA A 41 -2.81 -13.14 -3.67
C ALA A 41 -3.02 -11.91 -4.59
N GLU A 42 -4.13 -11.88 -5.34
CA GLU A 42 -4.51 -10.78 -6.22
C GLU A 42 -4.77 -9.48 -5.44
N ARG A 43 -5.50 -9.55 -4.32
CA ARG A 43 -5.68 -8.40 -3.40
C ARG A 43 -4.36 -7.92 -2.81
N LEU A 44 -3.47 -8.84 -2.44
CA LEU A 44 -2.14 -8.49 -1.94
C LEU A 44 -1.32 -7.71 -2.99
N GLN A 45 -1.43 -8.12 -4.25
CA GLN A 45 -0.70 -7.54 -5.36
C GLN A 45 -1.27 -6.21 -5.82
N ASN A 46 -2.59 -6.10 -5.91
CA ASN A 46 -3.26 -4.97 -6.54
C ASN A 46 -3.58 -3.84 -5.56
N ASP A 47 -3.82 -4.15 -4.27
CA ASP A 47 -4.23 -3.14 -3.30
C ASP A 47 -3.06 -2.76 -2.37
N TRP A 48 -2.37 -3.74 -1.77
CA TRP A 48 -1.48 -3.43 -0.65
C TRP A 48 -0.05 -3.07 -1.07
N LEU A 49 0.53 -3.78 -2.03
CA LEU A 49 1.88 -3.51 -2.53
C LEU A 49 2.02 -2.10 -3.15
N PRO A 50 1.06 -1.62 -3.97
CA PRO A 50 1.06 -0.26 -4.47
C PRO A 50 0.94 0.80 -3.36
N SER A 51 0.02 0.61 -2.41
CA SER A 51 -0.18 1.51 -1.27
C SER A 51 1.07 1.65 -0.42
N VAL A 52 1.69 0.53 -0.02
CA VAL A 52 2.94 0.56 0.78
C VAL A 52 4.07 1.26 0.04
N ARG A 53 4.20 1.02 -1.27
CA ARG A 53 5.21 1.70 -2.10
C ARG A 53 4.95 3.20 -2.17
N GLN A 54 3.69 3.61 -2.33
CA GLN A 54 3.30 5.03 -2.36
C GLN A 54 3.54 5.70 -1.00
N ALA A 55 3.22 5.05 0.11
CA ALA A 55 3.55 5.54 1.45
C ALA A 55 5.07 5.77 1.61
N GLY A 56 5.89 4.86 1.08
CA GLY A 56 7.35 5.02 1.06
C GLY A 56 7.82 6.24 0.26
N ARG A 57 7.15 6.57 -0.85
CA ARG A 57 7.43 7.78 -1.64
C ARG A 57 7.08 9.04 -0.87
N ILE A 58 5.91 9.08 -0.22
CA ILE A 58 5.49 10.21 0.65
C ILE A 58 6.53 10.45 1.74
N ASN A 59 6.95 9.38 2.45
CA ASN A 59 7.96 9.48 3.50
C ASN A 59 9.28 10.05 2.97
N THR A 60 9.75 9.55 1.81
CA THR A 60 10.98 10.03 1.19
C THR A 60 10.87 11.51 0.79
N ALA A 61 9.78 11.91 0.13
CA ALA A 61 9.54 13.30 -0.25
C ALA A 61 9.50 14.23 0.98
N GLY A 62 8.85 13.79 2.06
CA GLY A 62 8.78 14.53 3.32
C GLY A 62 10.15 14.71 3.98
N LEU A 63 10.98 13.65 3.98
CA LEU A 63 12.34 13.72 4.52
C LEU A 63 13.24 14.65 3.70
N LEU A 64 13.14 14.59 2.37
CA LEU A 64 13.89 15.48 1.47
C LEU A 64 13.49 16.95 1.68
N TYR A 65 12.19 17.23 1.72
CA TYR A 65 11.67 18.57 2.00
C TYR A 65 12.14 19.07 3.37
N ARG A 66 12.02 18.24 4.42
CA ARG A 66 12.49 18.59 5.78
C ARG A 66 14.00 18.82 5.86
N LEU A 67 14.80 18.09 5.08
CA LEU A 67 16.24 18.28 5.03
C LEU A 67 16.59 19.60 4.36
N ASP A 68 15.98 19.89 3.21
CA ASP A 68 16.28 21.10 2.44
C ASP A 68 15.74 22.35 3.14
N ALA A 69 14.56 22.29 3.77
CA ALA A 69 14.01 23.37 4.61
C ALA A 69 14.97 23.74 5.75
N ARG A 70 15.52 22.75 6.47
CA ARG A 70 16.50 23.00 7.54
C ARG A 70 17.79 23.61 7.00
N ARG A 71 18.29 23.12 5.86
CA ARG A 71 19.47 23.69 5.19
C ARG A 71 19.22 25.11 4.75
N PHE A 72 18.03 25.41 4.22
CA PHE A 72 17.64 26.75 3.84
C PHE A 72 17.66 27.67 5.05
N VAL A 73 17.07 27.28 6.18
CA VAL A 73 17.05 28.13 7.39
C VAL A 73 18.44 28.33 8.00
N MET A 74 19.30 27.30 8.00
CA MET A 74 20.60 27.32 8.69
C MET A 74 21.75 27.97 7.89
N ASP A 75 21.68 27.97 6.56
CA ASP A 75 22.79 28.35 5.69
C ASP A 75 22.53 29.68 4.98
N ASP A 76 23.28 30.71 5.33
CA ASP A 76 23.15 32.06 4.77
C ASP A 76 23.56 32.16 3.30
N ASP A 77 24.42 31.26 2.80
CA ASP A 77 24.79 31.21 1.39
C ASP A 77 23.67 30.61 0.52
N ARG A 78 22.70 29.92 1.13
CA ARG A 78 21.55 29.32 0.44
C ARG A 78 20.34 30.25 0.31
N ARG A 79 20.58 31.57 0.36
CA ARG A 79 19.58 32.62 0.09
C ARG A 79 19.31 32.85 -1.41
N SER A 80 19.85 32.01 -2.29
CA SER A 80 19.63 32.14 -3.73
C SER A 80 18.19 31.76 -4.11
N SER A 81 17.68 32.40 -5.18
CA SER A 81 16.40 32.04 -5.81
C SER A 81 16.38 30.57 -6.26
N GLU A 82 17.52 30.01 -6.62
CA GLU A 82 17.66 28.58 -6.95
C GLU A 82 17.35 27.67 -5.76
N SER A 83 17.85 28.01 -4.57
CA SER A 83 17.54 27.26 -3.34
C SER A 83 16.05 27.34 -2.99
N MET A 84 15.43 28.50 -3.19
CA MET A 84 13.98 28.67 -2.99
C MET A 84 13.15 27.86 -3.98
N ASN A 85 13.52 27.88 -5.26
CA ASN A 85 12.87 27.08 -6.30
C ASN A 85 12.97 25.58 -6.00
N LYS A 86 14.13 25.12 -5.53
CA LYS A 86 14.34 23.74 -5.11
C LYS A 86 13.44 23.36 -3.93
N LEU A 87 13.39 24.21 -2.90
CA LEU A 87 12.54 23.99 -1.73
C LEU A 87 11.06 23.88 -2.11
N THR A 88 10.60 24.79 -2.99
CA THR A 88 9.25 24.80 -3.54
C THR A 88 8.96 23.55 -4.38
N GLY A 89 9.93 23.10 -5.18
CA GLY A 89 9.81 21.85 -5.94
C GLY A 89 9.65 20.62 -5.03
N LEU A 90 10.41 20.56 -3.92
CA LEU A 90 10.28 19.49 -2.93
C LEU A 90 8.94 19.54 -2.18
N LYS A 91 8.45 20.74 -1.85
CA LYS A 91 7.10 20.95 -1.28
C LYS A 91 6.02 20.40 -2.21
N ASN A 92 6.07 20.77 -3.49
CA ASN A 92 5.11 20.30 -4.48
C ASN A 92 5.18 18.79 -4.69
N SER A 93 6.39 18.22 -4.70
CA SER A 93 6.58 16.76 -4.79
C SER A 93 5.95 16.04 -3.59
N LEU A 94 6.10 16.54 -2.37
CA LEU A 94 5.45 15.97 -1.19
C LEU A 94 3.92 15.98 -1.32
N LEU A 95 3.33 17.11 -1.73
CA LEU A 95 1.89 17.24 -1.92
C LEU A 95 1.38 16.31 -3.02
N GLN A 96 2.09 16.24 -4.14
CA GLN A 96 1.74 15.37 -5.27
C GLN A 96 1.79 13.89 -4.89
N GLU A 97 2.82 13.44 -4.19
CA GLU A 97 2.92 12.06 -3.72
C GLU A 97 1.84 11.73 -2.69
N ALA A 98 1.45 12.69 -1.84
CA ALA A 98 0.34 12.53 -0.92
C ALA A 98 -1.01 12.42 -1.67
N ASP A 99 -1.26 13.22 -2.70
CA ASP A 99 -2.49 13.15 -3.48
C ASP A 99 -2.59 11.87 -4.33
N THR A 100 -1.46 11.38 -4.84
CA THR A 100 -1.38 10.12 -5.61
C THR A 100 -1.71 8.88 -4.78
N TYR A 101 -1.71 8.98 -3.44
CA TYR A 101 -2.15 7.90 -2.55
C TYR A 101 -3.66 7.72 -2.51
N GLY A 102 -4.45 8.79 -2.69
CA GLY A 102 -5.91 8.76 -2.52
C GLY A 102 -6.61 7.63 -3.30
N PRO A 103 -6.29 7.39 -4.59
CA PRO A 103 -6.89 6.30 -5.36
C PRO A 103 -6.54 4.88 -4.89
N LEU A 104 -5.50 4.71 -4.07
CA LEU A 104 -5.02 3.40 -3.58
C LEU A 104 -5.66 2.98 -2.26
N VAL A 105 -6.50 3.85 -1.66
CA VAL A 105 -7.15 3.58 -0.39
C VAL A 105 -8.18 2.45 -0.56
N SER A 106 -7.99 1.39 0.22
CA SER A 106 -8.73 0.14 0.10
C SER A 106 -9.61 -0.19 1.31
N SER A 107 -9.40 0.49 2.45
CA SER A 107 -10.15 0.26 3.70
C SER A 107 -10.48 1.56 4.44
N PRO A 108 -11.54 1.59 5.27
CA PRO A 108 -11.87 2.74 6.13
C PRO A 108 -10.76 3.12 7.10
N GLU A 109 -10.03 2.15 7.63
CA GLU A 109 -8.92 2.37 8.55
C GLU A 109 -7.73 3.03 7.82
N GLU A 110 -7.45 2.59 6.59
CA GLU A 110 -6.42 3.20 5.73
C GLU A 110 -6.80 4.63 5.34
N GLU A 111 -8.08 4.87 5.02
CA GLU A 111 -8.60 6.20 4.70
C GLU A 111 -8.41 7.19 5.87
N GLU A 112 -8.63 6.76 7.12
CA GLU A 112 -8.38 7.59 8.29
C GLU A 112 -6.89 7.92 8.46
N ALA A 113 -6.02 6.92 8.31
CA ALA A 113 -4.57 7.11 8.37
C ALA A 113 -4.09 8.05 7.25
N TYR A 114 -4.63 7.89 6.04
CA TYR A 114 -4.32 8.74 4.88
C TYR A 114 -4.68 10.21 5.15
N ARG A 115 -5.91 10.47 5.64
CA ARG A 115 -6.34 11.83 6.00
C ARG A 115 -5.41 12.45 7.05
N LYS A 116 -5.00 11.67 8.05
CA LYS A 116 -4.07 12.13 9.08
C LYS A 116 -2.72 12.53 8.48
N VAL A 117 -2.14 11.69 7.61
CA VAL A 117 -0.88 12.00 6.92
C VAL A 117 -1.00 13.28 6.09
N LYS A 118 -2.12 13.47 5.38
CA LYS A 118 -2.35 14.68 4.57
C LYS A 118 -2.47 15.94 5.45
N ALA A 119 -3.16 15.83 6.58
CA ALA A 119 -3.27 16.92 7.55
C ALA A 119 -1.90 17.28 8.16
N ASP A 120 -1.13 16.28 8.59
CA ASP A 120 0.19 16.47 9.19
C ASP A 120 1.18 17.07 8.17
N ALA A 121 1.15 16.62 6.91
CA ALA A 121 1.98 17.17 5.83
C ALA A 121 1.65 18.65 5.57
N SER A 122 0.35 19.00 5.52
CA SER A 122 -0.11 20.37 5.29
C SER A 122 0.28 21.29 6.45
N ALA A 123 0.10 20.83 7.69
CA ALA A 123 0.49 21.57 8.89
C ALA A 123 2.01 21.79 8.94
N TYR A 124 2.79 20.77 8.58
CA TYR A 124 4.25 20.87 8.52
C TYR A 124 4.71 21.89 7.47
N ILE A 125 4.14 21.84 6.26
CA ILE A 125 4.43 22.80 5.18
C ILE A 125 4.12 24.22 5.63
N ALA A 126 2.94 24.46 6.23
CA ALA A 126 2.57 25.79 6.71
C ALA A 126 3.57 26.34 7.73
N LYS A 127 4.13 25.48 8.60
CA LYS A 127 5.17 25.88 9.55
C LYS A 127 6.51 26.20 8.90
N ILE A 128 6.88 25.49 7.84
CA ILE A 128 8.09 25.84 7.09
C ILE A 128 7.90 27.13 6.30
N ASP A 129 6.73 27.36 5.70
CA ASP A 129 6.41 28.60 4.99
C ASP A 129 6.54 29.82 5.94
N GLU A 130 5.99 29.72 7.16
CA GLU A 130 6.14 30.75 8.21
C GLU A 130 7.61 31.06 8.54
N LEU A 131 8.45 30.01 8.64
CA LEU A 131 9.89 30.18 8.91
C LEU A 131 10.64 30.80 7.73
N VAL A 132 10.25 30.46 6.50
CA VAL A 132 10.83 31.03 5.28
C VAL A 132 10.47 32.52 5.19
N GLU A 133 9.21 32.88 5.40
CA GLU A 133 8.75 34.27 5.41
C GLU A 133 9.45 35.11 6.48
N LEU A 134 9.59 34.58 7.71
CA LEU A 134 10.32 35.26 8.79
C LEU A 134 11.77 35.54 8.39
N ARG A 135 12.42 34.58 7.74
CA ARG A 135 13.80 34.73 7.27
C ARG A 135 13.93 35.80 6.19
N GLU A 136 12.98 35.89 5.28
CA GLU A 136 12.94 36.96 4.26
C GLU A 136 12.60 38.33 4.88
N ALA A 137 11.74 38.39 5.89
CA ALA A 137 11.39 39.63 6.57
C ALA A 137 12.57 40.25 7.35
N LEU A 138 13.43 39.41 7.95
CA LEU A 138 14.69 39.83 8.59
C LEU A 138 15.73 40.41 7.62
N GLN A 139 15.48 40.35 6.30
CA GLN A 139 16.35 40.91 5.27
C GLN A 139 16.05 42.39 4.97
N LYS A 140 14.87 42.92 5.35
CA LYS A 140 14.50 44.33 5.21
C LYS A 140 14.96 45.16 6.41
#